data_AF-A0A9E8ZAH3-F1
#
_entry.id   AF-A0A9E8ZAH3-F1
#
_cell.length_a   1.000
_cell.length_b   1.000
_cell.length_c   1.000
_cell.angle_alpha   90.00
_cell.angle_beta   90.00
_cell.angle_gamma   90.00
#
_symmetry.space_group_name_H-M   'P 1'
#
loop_
_entity.id
_entity.type
_entity.pdbx_description
1 polymer ?
#
loop_
_entity_poly.entity_id
_entity_poly.type
_entity_poly.pdbx_seq_one_letter_code
_entity_poly.pdbx_strand_id
1 'polypeptide(L)'
;MKDIITPKSILLLAANPRETRSLRLQEEEREIRERLRLAGYGKTPINSTGATRSRDIQQAMLDFKPQIVHFSGHGAAQEGLVFEDAAGQGKLVNSSALANLFRLFNRVECVVLNACYSKFQAEAIARHIEYVIGMSQRIGDKAAIEFSVGFYSALGSGESIEFAYELGCNAIQLEGLPEELTPVLYKKGKLLQIYIGNRVLRTDEANDEASRELHQDRVEKNLGVNTVPSEHVSEHSTQTILEVQKSPNKDAIILNILSKLFDALSSPNREIGIRKFEEIAHQSLFQNGQIDPAFRKNCFDVAATRLNLYKQPAEVTRSEITSRTRLGLRGDKEEGREEKYVIARKEQLGGFKGHVRIFFPANGSSAKVSGLNL
;
A
#
# COMPACT_ATOMS: atom_id res chain seq x y z
N MET A 1 3.83 38.05 12.31
CA MET A 1 2.98 38.16 11.10
C MET A 1 2.55 36.74 10.75
N LYS A 2 1.30 36.50 10.35
CA LYS A 2 1.00 35.22 9.67
C LYS A 2 1.63 35.31 8.29
N ASP A 3 2.38 34.29 7.88
CA ASP A 3 2.89 34.24 6.52
C ASP A 3 1.73 34.25 5.53
N ILE A 4 1.92 34.91 4.39
CA ILE A 4 0.89 35.02 3.35
C ILE A 4 0.83 33.68 2.61
N ILE A 5 0.11 32.72 3.19
CA ILE A 5 -0.22 31.44 2.57
C ILE A 5 -0.88 31.75 1.22
N THR A 6 -0.23 31.37 0.13
CA THR A 6 -0.83 31.46 -1.20
C THR A 6 -1.74 30.25 -1.39
N PRO A 7 -3.07 30.42 -1.42
CA PRO A 7 -3.99 29.29 -1.48
C PRO A 7 -3.88 28.60 -2.85
N LYS A 8 -3.80 27.27 -2.84
CA LYS A 8 -3.59 26.45 -4.04
C LYS A 8 -4.90 26.26 -4.80
N SER A 9 -4.87 26.17 -6.13
CA SER A 9 -6.08 25.78 -6.91
C SER A 9 -6.37 24.29 -6.71
N ILE A 10 -7.62 23.96 -6.35
CA ILE A 10 -8.06 22.60 -6.04
C ILE A 10 -9.17 22.21 -7.04
N LEU A 11 -9.03 21.03 -7.64
CA LEU A 11 -10.04 20.40 -8.48
C LEU A 11 -10.56 19.13 -7.83
N LEU A 12 -11.86 19.10 -7.51
CA LEU A 12 -12.57 17.95 -6.97
C LEU A 12 -13.27 17.20 -8.13
N LEU A 13 -12.93 15.93 -8.29
CA LEU A 13 -13.49 15.02 -9.29
C LEU A 13 -14.32 13.96 -8.57
N ALA A 14 -15.58 13.81 -8.94
CA ALA A 14 -16.49 12.84 -8.33
C ALA A 14 -17.14 11.96 -9.40
N ALA A 15 -17.00 10.64 -9.29
CA ALA A 15 -17.61 9.67 -10.20
C ALA A 15 -18.47 8.67 -9.43
N ASN A 16 -19.76 8.57 -9.77
CA ASN A 16 -20.73 7.69 -9.10
C ASN A 16 -21.63 7.02 -10.16
N PRO A 17 -21.09 6.05 -10.93
CA PRO A 17 -21.82 5.40 -12.02
C PRO A 17 -23.13 4.74 -11.56
N ARG A 18 -24.11 4.68 -12.46
CA ARG A 18 -25.48 4.30 -12.12
C ARG A 18 -25.64 2.85 -11.62
N GLU A 19 -24.72 1.96 -12.00
CA GLU A 19 -24.75 0.54 -11.65
C GLU A 19 -23.88 0.18 -10.43
N THR A 20 -23.18 1.14 -9.82
CA THR A 20 -22.38 0.92 -8.62
C THR A 20 -23.15 1.27 -7.33
N ARG A 21 -22.58 0.90 -6.17
CA ARG A 21 -23.11 1.31 -4.87
C ARG A 21 -22.92 2.83 -4.72
N SER A 22 -24.00 3.58 -4.55
CA SER A 22 -23.89 5.04 -4.37
C SER A 22 -23.01 5.40 -3.17
N LEU A 23 -21.99 6.22 -3.43
CA LEU A 23 -21.07 6.79 -2.43
C LEU A 23 -21.54 8.18 -1.98
N ARG A 24 -21.16 8.60 -0.76
CA ARG A 24 -21.51 9.90 -0.17
C ARG A 24 -20.62 11.06 -0.66
N LEU A 25 -20.35 11.11 -1.97
CA LEU A 25 -19.41 12.06 -2.58
C LEU A 25 -19.78 13.55 -2.37
N GLN A 26 -21.07 13.85 -2.34
CA GLN A 26 -21.57 15.22 -2.09
C GLN A 26 -21.35 15.67 -0.64
N GLU A 27 -21.35 14.73 0.32
CA GLU A 27 -21.05 14.98 1.72
C GLU A 27 -19.55 15.28 1.89
N GLU A 28 -18.70 14.47 1.25
CA GLU A 28 -17.26 14.71 1.20
C GLU A 28 -16.91 16.07 0.58
N GLU A 29 -17.45 16.40 -0.60
CA GLU A 29 -17.23 17.71 -1.23
C GLU A 29 -17.66 18.86 -0.31
N ARG A 30 -18.82 18.74 0.33
CA ARG A 30 -19.34 19.76 1.23
C ARG A 30 -18.40 19.99 2.42
N GLU A 31 -17.93 18.92 3.04
CA GLU A 31 -17.01 19.01 4.18
C GLU A 31 -15.66 19.60 3.76
N ILE A 32 -15.07 19.15 2.63
CA ILE A 32 -13.84 19.74 2.07
C ILE A 32 -13.97 21.25 1.88
N ARG A 33 -15.07 21.68 1.24
CA ARG A 33 -15.37 23.11 1.01
C ARG A 33 -15.49 23.89 2.32
N GLU A 34 -16.11 23.31 3.34
CA GLU A 34 -16.30 23.94 4.64
C GLU A 34 -14.99 24.09 5.43
N ARG A 35 -14.12 23.06 5.46
CA ARG A 35 -12.81 23.16 6.14
C ARG A 35 -11.91 24.21 5.51
N LEU A 36 -11.86 24.27 4.18
CA LEU A 36 -11.13 25.31 3.45
C LEU A 36 -11.72 26.71 3.70
N ARG A 37 -13.06 26.84 3.74
CA ARG A 37 -13.73 28.10 4.07
C ARG A 37 -13.36 28.58 5.48
N LEU A 38 -13.42 27.70 6.47
CA LEU A 38 -13.12 27.99 7.88
C LEU A 38 -11.65 28.36 8.09
N ALA A 39 -10.72 27.72 7.36
CA ALA A 39 -9.29 28.04 7.43
C ALA A 39 -8.90 29.36 6.73
N GLY A 40 -9.85 30.03 6.06
CA GLY A 40 -9.60 31.31 5.40
C GLY A 40 -9.06 31.20 3.98
N TYR A 41 -9.17 30.04 3.33
CA TYR A 41 -8.71 29.80 1.95
C TYR A 41 -9.42 30.69 0.89
N GLY A 42 -10.46 31.42 1.29
CA GLY A 42 -11.10 32.48 0.52
C GLY A 42 -11.98 31.98 -0.62
N LYS A 43 -12.12 32.81 -1.67
CA LYS A 43 -12.81 32.47 -2.92
C LYS A 43 -11.88 31.79 -3.95
N THR A 44 -10.71 31.33 -3.52
CA THR A 44 -9.76 30.58 -4.37
C THR A 44 -10.50 29.42 -5.03
N PRO A 45 -10.30 29.16 -6.34
CA PRO A 45 -11.23 28.33 -7.08
C PRO A 45 -11.09 26.85 -6.69
N ILE A 46 -11.91 26.43 -5.72
CA ILE A 46 -12.28 25.04 -5.45
C ILE A 46 -13.33 24.68 -6.51
N ASN A 47 -12.88 24.11 -7.62
CA ASN A 47 -13.73 23.69 -8.71
C ASN A 47 -14.14 22.24 -8.50
N SER A 48 -15.38 21.90 -8.86
CA SER A 48 -15.86 20.52 -8.80
C SER A 48 -16.46 20.09 -10.12
N THR A 49 -16.19 18.87 -10.52
CA THR A 49 -16.91 18.19 -11.62
C THR A 49 -17.49 16.89 -11.09
N GLY A 50 -18.79 16.89 -10.79
CA GLY A 50 -19.53 15.66 -10.53
C GLY A 50 -19.74 14.84 -11.81
N ALA A 51 -20.10 13.56 -11.65
CA ALA A 51 -20.36 12.62 -12.74
C ALA A 51 -19.23 12.55 -13.79
N THR A 52 -17.97 12.61 -13.35
CA THR A 52 -16.86 12.93 -14.26
C THR A 52 -16.60 11.81 -15.28
N ARG A 53 -16.73 12.13 -16.58
CA ARG A 53 -16.29 11.23 -17.64
C ARG A 53 -14.81 11.43 -17.89
N SER A 54 -14.13 10.38 -18.33
CA SER A 54 -12.67 10.41 -18.66
C SER A 54 -12.19 11.59 -19.52
N ARG A 55 -13.05 12.16 -20.40
CA ARG A 55 -12.74 13.35 -21.21
C ARG A 55 -12.91 14.67 -20.44
N ASP A 56 -13.88 14.71 -19.52
CA ASP A 56 -14.27 15.91 -18.78
C ASP A 56 -13.15 16.27 -17.77
N ILE A 57 -12.41 15.26 -17.29
CA ILE A 57 -11.16 15.42 -16.53
C ILE A 57 -10.15 16.26 -17.33
N GLN A 58 -9.87 15.90 -18.59
CA GLN A 58 -8.86 16.59 -19.40
C GLN A 58 -9.23 18.06 -19.59
N GLN A 59 -10.50 18.34 -19.84
CA GLN A 59 -11.02 19.69 -19.98
C GLN A 59 -10.90 20.47 -18.66
N ALA A 60 -11.34 19.89 -17.53
CA ALA A 60 -11.23 20.52 -16.21
C ALA A 60 -9.77 20.81 -15.81
N MET A 61 -8.83 19.92 -16.14
CA MET A 61 -7.39 20.13 -15.91
C MET A 61 -6.84 21.31 -16.72
N LEU A 62 -7.31 21.51 -17.96
CA LEU A 62 -6.93 22.62 -18.83
C LEU A 62 -7.53 23.95 -18.38
N ASP A 63 -8.81 23.96 -18.01
CA ASP A 63 -9.57 25.15 -17.65
C ASP A 63 -9.15 25.69 -16.27
N PHE A 64 -9.10 24.81 -15.26
CA PHE A 64 -8.89 25.20 -13.88
C PHE A 64 -7.43 25.20 -13.43
N LYS A 65 -6.55 24.55 -14.21
CA LYS A 65 -5.09 24.47 -13.98
C LYS A 65 -4.75 24.18 -12.51
N PRO A 66 -5.30 23.09 -11.92
CA PRO A 66 -5.17 22.82 -10.49
C PRO A 66 -3.72 22.54 -10.08
N GLN A 67 -3.41 22.85 -8.83
CA GLN A 67 -2.21 22.38 -8.13
C GLN A 67 -2.51 21.13 -7.30
N ILE A 68 -3.77 20.93 -6.91
CA ILE A 68 -4.23 19.73 -6.19
C ILE A 68 -5.44 19.15 -6.93
N VAL A 69 -5.40 17.84 -7.17
CA VAL A 69 -6.52 17.09 -7.75
C VAL A 69 -6.99 16.05 -6.74
N HIS A 70 -8.26 16.12 -6.38
CA HIS A 70 -8.93 15.13 -5.54
C HIS A 70 -9.84 14.29 -6.41
N PHE A 71 -9.74 12.98 -6.34
CA PHE A 71 -10.70 12.05 -6.95
C PHE A 71 -11.40 11.26 -5.86
N SER A 72 -12.73 11.30 -5.88
CA SER A 72 -13.59 10.48 -5.04
C SER A 72 -14.48 9.60 -5.91
N GLY A 73 -14.47 8.30 -5.65
CA GLY A 73 -15.21 7.34 -6.46
C GLY A 73 -14.80 5.89 -6.21
N HIS A 74 -15.15 5.00 -7.13
CA HIS A 74 -14.79 3.59 -7.01
C HIS A 74 -13.40 3.28 -7.56
N GLY A 75 -12.69 2.37 -6.89
CA GLY A 75 -11.45 1.76 -7.38
C GLY A 75 -11.64 0.25 -7.56
N ALA A 76 -10.92 -0.31 -8.53
CA ALA A 76 -10.93 -1.73 -8.89
C ALA A 76 -9.53 -2.36 -8.71
N ALA A 77 -8.88 -2.05 -7.59
CA ALA A 77 -7.51 -2.49 -7.29
C ALA A 77 -6.53 -2.22 -8.44
N GLN A 78 -5.83 -3.25 -8.93
CA GLN A 78 -4.82 -3.09 -9.99
C GLN A 78 -5.44 -2.70 -11.33
N GLU A 79 -6.74 -2.93 -11.55
CA GLU A 79 -7.40 -2.70 -12.83
C GLU A 79 -7.56 -1.21 -13.15
N GLY A 80 -7.81 -0.36 -12.14
CA GLY A 80 -7.97 1.08 -12.34
C GLY A 80 -8.91 1.77 -11.36
N LEU A 81 -9.27 3.01 -11.71
CA LEU A 81 -10.38 3.76 -11.11
C LEU A 81 -11.59 3.72 -12.05
N VAL A 82 -12.80 3.80 -11.49
CA VAL A 82 -14.05 3.79 -12.26
C VAL A 82 -14.55 5.22 -12.44
N PHE A 83 -14.66 5.64 -13.70
CA PHE A 83 -15.24 6.92 -14.13
C PHE A 83 -16.59 6.68 -14.83
N GLU A 84 -17.23 7.74 -15.31
CA GLU A 84 -18.45 7.59 -16.12
C GLU A 84 -18.18 7.57 -17.64
N ASP A 85 -19.06 6.89 -18.37
CA ASP A 85 -19.16 6.91 -19.83
C ASP A 85 -20.23 7.91 -20.32
N ALA A 86 -20.59 7.85 -21.61
CA ALA A 86 -21.60 8.73 -22.20
C ALA A 86 -23.04 8.48 -21.70
N ALA A 87 -23.32 7.29 -21.14
CA ALA A 87 -24.60 6.86 -20.60
C ALA A 87 -24.68 6.98 -19.05
N GLY A 88 -23.57 7.29 -18.38
CA GLY A 88 -23.47 7.30 -16.91
C GLY A 88 -23.17 5.92 -16.32
N GLN A 89 -22.61 5.01 -17.13
CA GLN A 89 -22.14 3.69 -16.70
C GLN A 89 -20.64 3.73 -16.36
N GLY A 90 -20.18 2.74 -15.59
CA GLY A 90 -18.81 2.58 -15.17
C GLY A 90 -17.84 2.33 -16.34
N LYS A 91 -16.85 3.20 -16.44
CA LYS A 91 -15.72 3.10 -17.34
C LYS A 91 -14.42 3.01 -16.54
N LEU A 92 -13.81 1.83 -16.56
CA LEU A 92 -12.49 1.61 -15.97
C LEU A 92 -11.42 2.44 -16.70
N VAL A 93 -10.56 3.13 -15.93
CA VAL A 93 -9.36 3.80 -16.43
C VAL A 93 -8.16 3.30 -15.62
N ASN A 94 -7.26 2.60 -16.30
CA ASN A 94 -6.12 1.92 -15.67
C ASN A 94 -5.00 2.87 -15.23
N SER A 95 -4.10 2.36 -14.38
CA SER A 95 -2.98 3.12 -13.81
C SER A 95 -2.06 3.75 -14.85
N SER A 96 -1.86 3.10 -16.00
CA SER A 96 -1.00 3.64 -17.07
C SER A 96 -1.62 4.85 -17.78
N ALA A 97 -2.95 4.85 -17.97
CA ALA A 97 -3.68 5.97 -18.54
C ALA A 97 -3.70 7.18 -17.59
N LEU A 98 -3.88 6.93 -16.28
CA LEU A 98 -3.82 7.97 -15.25
C LEU A 98 -2.41 8.56 -15.12
N ALA A 99 -1.37 7.73 -15.05
CA ALA A 99 0.02 8.22 -15.00
C ALA A 99 0.36 9.05 -16.25
N ASN A 100 -0.05 8.59 -17.45
CA ASN A 100 0.15 9.35 -18.68
C ASN A 100 -0.61 10.68 -18.71
N LEU A 101 -1.80 10.76 -18.12
CA LEU A 101 -2.55 12.01 -17.95
C LEU A 101 -1.76 12.99 -17.07
N PHE A 102 -1.43 12.58 -15.85
CA PHE A 102 -0.76 13.45 -14.87
C PHE A 102 0.64 13.87 -15.31
N ARG A 103 1.36 13.05 -16.09
CA ARG A 103 2.63 13.41 -16.76
C ARG A 103 2.53 14.67 -17.63
N LEU A 104 1.35 15.01 -18.16
CA LEU A 104 1.14 16.19 -19.00
C LEU A 104 0.90 17.48 -18.18
N PHE A 105 0.54 17.38 -16.90
CA PHE A 105 0.12 18.51 -16.07
C PHE A 105 1.12 18.79 -14.94
N ASN A 106 2.30 19.31 -15.31
CA ASN A 106 3.42 19.62 -14.41
C ASN A 106 3.15 20.66 -13.30
N ARG A 107 1.95 21.26 -13.25
CA ARG A 107 1.49 22.17 -12.19
C ARG A 107 0.91 21.43 -10.98
N VAL A 108 0.52 20.17 -11.16
CA VAL A 108 -0.05 19.37 -10.07
C VAL A 108 1.07 19.01 -9.09
N GLU A 109 0.91 19.45 -7.86
CA GLU A 109 1.82 19.17 -6.75
C GLU A 109 1.35 17.96 -5.94
N CYS A 110 0.03 17.82 -5.77
CA CYS A 110 -0.59 16.73 -5.03
C CYS A 110 -1.79 16.12 -5.78
N VAL A 111 -1.90 14.79 -5.73
CA VAL A 111 -3.11 14.05 -6.14
C VAL A 111 -3.61 13.23 -4.97
N VAL A 112 -4.90 13.30 -4.68
CA VAL A 112 -5.58 12.47 -3.66
C VAL A 112 -6.55 11.54 -4.36
N LEU A 113 -6.38 10.22 -4.20
CA LEU A 113 -7.25 9.20 -4.77
C LEU A 113 -8.07 8.53 -3.66
N ASN A 114 -9.19 9.15 -3.29
CA ASN A 114 -10.13 8.61 -2.30
C ASN A 114 -11.04 7.55 -2.93
N ALA A 115 -10.46 6.38 -3.20
CA ALA A 115 -11.09 5.25 -3.86
C ALA A 115 -10.41 3.94 -3.43
N CYS A 116 -11.17 2.88 -3.17
CA CYS A 116 -10.64 1.61 -2.67
C CYS A 116 -9.46 1.06 -3.48
N TYR A 117 -8.39 0.64 -2.79
CA TYR A 117 -7.17 0.08 -3.37
C TYR A 117 -6.45 0.97 -4.40
N SER A 118 -6.70 2.28 -4.43
CA SER A 118 -6.13 3.21 -5.40
C SER A 118 -4.61 3.40 -5.30
N LYS A 119 -3.94 2.78 -4.33
CA LYS A 119 -2.47 2.82 -4.17
C LYS A 119 -1.68 2.42 -5.44
N PHE A 120 -2.21 1.53 -6.29
CA PHE A 120 -1.54 1.09 -7.51
C PHE A 120 -1.53 2.19 -8.58
N GLN A 121 -2.58 3.01 -8.59
CA GLN A 121 -2.67 4.20 -9.41
C GLN A 121 -1.84 5.33 -8.79
N ALA A 122 -1.84 5.45 -7.44
CA ALA A 122 -1.01 6.41 -6.72
C ALA A 122 0.48 6.22 -7.00
N GLU A 123 1.00 4.98 -6.90
CA GLU A 123 2.39 4.65 -7.22
C GLU A 123 2.76 5.01 -8.68
N ALA A 124 1.85 4.72 -9.62
CA ALA A 124 2.06 5.02 -11.03
C ALA A 124 2.10 6.53 -11.31
N ILE A 125 1.22 7.32 -10.68
CA ILE A 125 1.16 8.78 -10.81
C ILE A 125 2.33 9.46 -10.09
N ALA A 126 2.79 8.92 -8.96
CA ALA A 126 3.88 9.47 -8.15
C ALA A 126 5.25 9.48 -8.87
N ARG A 127 5.36 8.79 -10.02
CA ARG A 127 6.50 8.88 -10.94
C ARG A 127 6.57 10.23 -11.67
N HIS A 128 5.50 11.02 -11.62
CA HIS A 128 5.34 12.28 -12.34
C HIS A 128 4.89 13.45 -11.45
N ILE A 129 4.15 13.18 -10.37
CA ILE A 129 3.68 14.17 -9.40
C ILE A 129 4.50 14.08 -8.11
N GLU A 130 4.76 15.21 -7.45
CA GLU A 130 5.57 15.22 -6.22
C GLU A 130 4.92 14.45 -5.07
N TYR A 131 3.63 14.65 -4.81
CA TYR A 131 2.85 13.96 -3.79
C TYR A 131 1.65 13.22 -4.39
N VAL A 132 1.45 11.96 -4.02
CA VAL A 132 0.21 11.23 -4.36
C VAL A 132 -0.25 10.38 -3.20
N ILE A 133 -1.51 10.59 -2.79
CA ILE A 133 -2.18 9.82 -1.75
C ILE A 133 -3.13 8.84 -2.44
N GLY A 134 -3.10 7.58 -2.03
CA GLY A 134 -4.07 6.57 -2.43
C GLY A 134 -4.51 5.73 -1.25
N MET A 135 -5.54 4.91 -1.45
CA MET A 135 -6.02 3.97 -0.45
C MET A 135 -5.37 2.62 -0.69
N SER A 136 -4.83 2.07 0.39
CA SER A 136 -4.02 0.88 0.38
C SER A 136 -4.92 -0.37 0.27
N GLN A 137 -6.03 -0.35 1.01
CA GLN A 137 -7.10 -1.34 1.08
C GLN A 137 -8.47 -0.73 0.73
N ARG A 138 -9.56 -1.42 1.08
CA ARG A 138 -10.93 -0.86 1.09
C ARG A 138 -11.03 0.23 2.15
N ILE A 139 -11.76 1.31 1.86
CA ILE A 139 -12.09 2.36 2.83
C ILE A 139 -13.60 2.56 2.88
N GLY A 140 -14.18 2.66 4.08
CA GLY A 140 -15.59 3.03 4.22
C GLY A 140 -15.83 4.52 3.98
N ASP A 141 -17.00 4.90 3.45
CA ASP A 141 -17.37 6.30 3.18
C ASP A 141 -17.10 7.25 4.36
N LYS A 142 -17.25 6.77 5.61
CA LYS A 142 -17.01 7.61 6.80
C LYS A 142 -15.52 7.89 6.97
N ALA A 143 -14.66 6.87 6.96
CA ALA A 143 -13.20 7.05 7.04
C ALA A 143 -12.66 7.87 5.85
N ALA A 144 -13.23 7.67 4.65
CA ALA A 144 -12.92 8.47 3.48
C ALA A 144 -13.23 9.97 3.68
N ILE A 145 -14.38 10.31 4.29
CA ILE A 145 -14.76 11.68 4.61
C ILE A 145 -13.88 12.26 5.72
N GLU A 146 -13.65 11.53 6.83
CA GLU A 146 -12.82 12.02 7.94
C GLU A 146 -11.36 12.26 7.50
N PHE A 147 -10.81 11.41 6.64
CA PHE A 147 -9.51 11.64 6.01
C PHE A 147 -9.46 12.98 5.29
N SER A 148 -10.44 13.24 4.42
CA SER A 148 -10.57 14.48 3.69
C SER A 148 -10.76 15.68 4.61
N VAL A 149 -11.57 15.56 5.68
CA VAL A 149 -11.76 16.60 6.70
C VAL A 149 -10.43 16.97 7.36
N GLY A 150 -9.66 16.00 7.84
CA GLY A 150 -8.36 16.24 8.48
C GLY A 150 -7.34 16.84 7.50
N PHE A 151 -7.23 16.26 6.30
CA PHE A 151 -6.30 16.70 5.25
C PHE A 151 -6.54 18.16 4.84
N TYR A 152 -7.78 18.52 4.49
CA TYR A 152 -8.08 19.88 4.03
C TYR A 152 -8.14 20.90 5.19
N SER A 153 -8.31 20.46 6.44
CA SER A 153 -8.16 21.35 7.61
C SER A 153 -6.70 21.79 7.83
N ALA A 154 -5.76 20.84 7.76
CA ALA A 154 -4.32 21.12 7.84
C ALA A 154 -3.85 21.96 6.65
N LEU A 155 -4.13 21.51 5.42
CA LEU A 155 -3.75 22.20 4.19
C LEU A 155 -4.36 23.62 4.13
N GLY A 156 -5.62 23.78 4.55
CA GLY A 156 -6.27 25.07 4.66
C GLY A 156 -5.56 26.02 5.63
N SER A 157 -4.99 25.47 6.70
CA SER A 157 -4.25 26.20 7.74
C SER A 157 -2.82 26.58 7.33
N GLY A 158 -2.36 26.13 6.15
CA GLY A 158 -1.03 26.42 5.61
C GLY A 158 0.01 25.32 5.82
N GLU A 159 -0.38 24.16 6.34
CA GLU A 159 0.53 23.07 6.66
C GLU A 159 1.04 22.32 5.41
N SER A 160 2.13 21.57 5.60
CA SER A 160 2.72 20.71 4.56
C SER A 160 1.78 19.58 4.12
N ILE A 161 2.03 18.99 2.93
CA ILE A 161 1.24 17.86 2.42
C ILE A 161 1.43 16.62 3.31
N GLU A 162 2.65 16.41 3.82
CA GLU A 162 2.97 15.34 4.76
C GLU A 162 2.19 15.49 6.08
N PHE A 163 2.21 16.69 6.68
CA PHE A 163 1.43 16.96 7.90
C PHE A 163 -0.08 16.87 7.65
N ALA A 164 -0.55 17.34 6.50
CA ALA A 164 -1.96 17.23 6.13
C ALA A 164 -2.40 15.76 5.98
N TYR A 165 -1.55 14.92 5.38
CA TYR A 165 -1.78 13.48 5.32
C TYR A 165 -1.81 12.85 6.73
N GLU A 166 -0.87 13.21 7.61
CA GLU A 166 -0.84 12.75 9.00
C GLU A 166 -2.12 13.14 9.76
N LEU A 167 -2.57 14.39 9.64
CA LEU A 167 -3.79 14.86 10.27
C LEU A 167 -5.06 14.21 9.69
N GLY A 168 -5.08 13.92 8.38
CA GLY A 168 -6.14 13.12 7.76
C GLY A 168 -6.23 11.70 8.35
N CYS A 169 -5.10 11.02 8.51
CA CYS A 169 -5.09 9.69 9.12
C CYS A 169 -5.46 9.75 10.62
N ASN A 170 -5.00 10.78 11.33
CA ASN A 170 -5.37 10.99 12.73
C ASN A 170 -6.87 11.32 12.91
N ALA A 171 -7.51 12.01 11.97
CA ALA A 171 -8.95 12.26 12.01
C ALA A 171 -9.76 10.95 11.96
N ILE A 172 -9.38 10.00 11.10
CA ILE A 172 -9.96 8.64 11.09
C ILE A 172 -9.80 7.97 12.46
N GLN A 173 -8.59 8.04 13.03
CA GLN A 173 -8.26 7.43 14.32
C GLN A 173 -9.05 8.04 15.50
N LEU A 174 -9.23 9.37 15.52
CA LEU A 174 -9.97 10.08 16.57
C LEU A 174 -11.47 9.74 16.53
N GLU A 175 -12.02 9.46 15.35
CA GLU A 175 -13.40 8.98 15.18
C GLU A 175 -13.57 7.49 15.51
N GLY A 176 -12.49 6.82 15.96
CA GLY A 176 -12.50 5.41 16.38
C GLY A 176 -12.61 4.41 15.23
N LEU A 177 -12.29 4.83 14.00
CA LEU A 177 -12.39 4.02 12.80
C LEU A 177 -11.08 3.23 12.55
N PRO A 178 -11.14 1.91 12.28
CA PRO A 178 -9.96 1.05 12.11
C PRO A 178 -9.23 1.23 10.76
N GLU A 179 -9.76 2.07 9.88
CA GLU A 179 -9.14 2.38 8.58
C GLU A 179 -8.05 3.46 8.66
N GLU A 180 -7.52 3.80 9.86
CA GLU A 180 -6.56 4.91 10.02
C GLU A 180 -5.25 4.69 9.24
N LEU A 181 -4.94 3.43 8.93
CA LEU A 181 -3.80 3.01 8.12
C LEU A 181 -4.15 2.76 6.63
N THR A 182 -5.39 3.02 6.21
CA THR A 182 -5.79 2.79 4.81
C THR A 182 -5.20 3.84 3.85
N PRO A 183 -5.16 5.15 4.16
CA PRO A 183 -4.45 6.10 3.32
C PRO A 183 -2.94 5.78 3.28
N VAL A 184 -2.31 5.99 2.12
CA VAL A 184 -0.87 5.88 1.91
C VAL A 184 -0.35 7.03 1.05
N LEU A 185 0.73 7.69 1.50
CA LEU A 185 1.36 8.80 0.79
C LEU A 185 2.62 8.35 0.03
N TYR A 186 2.69 8.68 -1.26
CA TYR A 186 3.89 8.60 -2.07
C TYR A 186 4.50 10.00 -2.24
N LYS A 187 5.82 10.11 -2.11
CA LYS A 187 6.61 11.31 -2.45
C LYS A 187 7.67 10.96 -3.50
N LYS A 188 7.64 11.61 -4.66
CA LYS A 188 8.59 11.41 -5.78
C LYS A 188 8.81 9.92 -6.11
N GLY A 189 7.71 9.19 -6.28
CA GLY A 189 7.69 7.77 -6.63
C GLY A 189 8.04 6.81 -5.49
N LYS A 190 8.30 7.29 -4.27
CA LYS A 190 8.60 6.47 -3.09
C LYS A 190 7.43 6.52 -2.11
N LEU A 191 6.98 5.37 -1.63
CA LEU A 191 6.06 5.32 -0.49
C LEU A 191 6.76 5.97 0.72
N LEU A 192 6.14 6.98 1.32
CA LEU A 192 6.59 7.54 2.58
C LEU A 192 6.08 6.67 3.72
N GLN A 193 7.02 6.17 4.52
CA GLN A 193 6.72 5.54 5.79
C GLN A 193 6.46 6.65 6.80
N ILE A 194 5.20 6.80 7.19
CA ILE A 194 4.74 7.82 8.12
C ILE A 194 4.18 7.11 9.37
N TYR A 195 4.50 7.65 10.54
CA TYR A 195 4.22 7.03 11.83
C TYR A 195 2.89 7.53 12.39
N ILE A 196 1.89 6.65 12.47
CA ILE A 196 0.62 6.93 13.15
C ILE A 196 0.70 6.25 14.52
N GLY A 197 1.38 6.91 15.45
CA GLY A 197 1.72 6.35 16.76
C GLY A 197 2.69 5.15 16.67
N ASN A 198 2.42 4.09 17.43
CA ASN A 198 3.25 2.87 17.44
C ASN A 198 3.02 1.94 16.23
N ARG A 199 2.08 2.29 15.32
CA ARG A 199 1.78 1.50 14.12
C ARG A 199 2.51 2.09 12.92
N VAL A 200 3.19 1.21 12.18
CA VAL A 200 4.01 1.58 11.02
C VAL A 200 3.42 0.93 9.78
N LEU A 201 2.90 1.75 8.87
CA LEU A 201 2.52 1.28 7.56
C LEU A 201 3.74 0.74 6.80
N ARG A 202 3.63 -0.52 6.39
CA ARG A 202 4.59 -1.20 5.52
C ARG A 202 3.93 -1.52 4.19
N THR A 203 4.75 -1.70 3.15
CA THR A 203 4.36 -1.77 1.73
C THR A 203 3.33 -2.85 1.37
N ASP A 204 3.06 -3.81 2.27
CA ASP A 204 2.58 -5.13 1.89
C ASP A 204 1.22 -5.51 2.48
N GLU A 205 0.84 -4.98 3.65
CA GLU A 205 -0.42 -5.33 4.35
C GLU A 205 -1.64 -5.03 3.46
N ALA A 206 -1.54 -3.90 2.76
CA ALA A 206 -2.48 -3.43 1.75
C ALA A 206 -2.68 -4.35 0.51
N ASN A 207 -1.79 -5.31 0.23
CA ASN A 207 -1.87 -6.14 -1.00
C ASN A 207 -2.77 -7.37 -0.83
N ASP A 208 -2.85 -7.91 0.38
CA ASP A 208 -3.48 -9.21 0.64
C ASP A 208 -5.01 -9.13 0.81
N GLU A 209 -5.55 -7.99 1.28
CA GLU A 209 -7.01 -7.80 1.41
C GLU A 209 -7.70 -7.62 0.06
N ALA A 210 -7.09 -6.85 -0.86
CA ALA A 210 -7.61 -6.59 -2.21
C ALA A 210 -7.99 -7.87 -2.98
N SER A 211 -7.12 -8.87 -2.90
CA SER A 211 -7.28 -10.14 -3.61
C SER A 211 -8.31 -11.06 -2.94
N ARG A 212 -8.57 -10.88 -1.64
CA ARG A 212 -9.53 -11.66 -0.85
C ARG A 212 -10.93 -11.10 -0.97
N GLU A 213 -11.09 -9.78 -0.85
CA GLU A 213 -12.40 -9.14 -0.91
C GLU A 213 -12.99 -9.11 -2.33
N LEU A 214 -12.17 -9.09 -3.40
CA LEU A 214 -12.67 -9.30 -4.78
C LEU A 214 -13.28 -10.70 -5.00
N HIS A 215 -12.88 -11.71 -4.21
CA HIS A 215 -13.58 -12.99 -4.17
C HIS A 215 -14.82 -12.92 -3.26
N GLN A 216 -14.77 -12.12 -2.20
CA GLN A 216 -15.86 -12.01 -1.23
C GLN A 216 -17.07 -11.21 -1.77
N ASP A 217 -16.87 -10.10 -2.49
CA ASP A 217 -17.95 -9.37 -3.19
C ASP A 217 -18.63 -10.20 -4.30
N ARG A 218 -17.95 -11.26 -4.79
CA ARG A 218 -18.55 -12.27 -5.67
C ARG A 218 -19.34 -13.35 -4.92
N VAL A 219 -19.00 -13.60 -3.65
CA VAL A 219 -19.64 -14.60 -2.79
C VAL A 219 -20.82 -14.02 -2.01
N GLU A 220 -20.76 -12.75 -1.57
CA GLU A 220 -21.81 -12.09 -0.77
C GLU A 220 -23.14 -11.82 -1.53
N LYS A 221 -23.19 -12.12 -2.84
CA LYS A 221 -24.47 -12.30 -3.55
C LYS A 221 -25.19 -13.63 -3.23
N ASN A 222 -24.60 -14.50 -2.40
CA ASN A 222 -25.21 -15.73 -1.93
C ASN A 222 -25.00 -15.92 -0.42
N LEU A 223 -26.14 -16.05 0.29
CA LEU A 223 -26.30 -16.65 1.63
C LEU A 223 -25.72 -15.82 2.80
N GLY A 224 -26.63 -15.33 3.66
CA GLY A 224 -26.28 -14.86 5.00
C GLY A 224 -26.54 -15.93 6.07
N VAL A 225 -25.98 -15.72 7.27
CA VAL A 225 -26.63 -15.85 8.60
C VAL A 225 -25.59 -15.54 9.71
N ASN A 226 -26.06 -14.94 10.80
CA ASN A 226 -25.34 -14.49 12.02
C ASN A 226 -24.46 -15.60 12.67
N THR A 227 -23.42 -15.31 13.46
CA THR A 227 -23.48 -14.75 14.84
C THR A 227 -22.12 -14.19 15.37
N VAL A 228 -22.10 -13.72 16.62
CA VAL A 228 -21.17 -12.74 17.26
C VAL A 228 -20.77 -13.25 18.69
N PRO A 229 -20.10 -12.48 19.59
CA PRO A 229 -18.67 -12.11 19.74
C PRO A 229 -17.96 -12.75 20.96
N SER A 230 -16.70 -12.37 21.26
CA SER A 230 -16.26 -11.54 22.43
C SER A 230 -14.73 -11.70 22.72
N GLU A 231 -13.95 -10.60 22.79
CA GLU A 231 -13.28 -10.04 24.00
C GLU A 231 -11.92 -10.69 24.36
N HIS A 232 -10.90 -10.05 24.97
CA HIS A 232 -10.70 -8.70 25.54
C HIS A 232 -9.17 -8.40 25.71
N VAL A 233 -8.75 -7.12 25.69
CA VAL A 233 -7.81 -6.42 26.65
C VAL A 233 -6.40 -7.02 26.96
N SER A 234 -5.30 -6.27 27.13
CA SER A 234 -4.86 -4.89 26.76
C SER A 234 -3.33 -4.75 27.03
N GLU A 235 -2.72 -3.60 26.63
CA GLU A 235 -1.65 -2.81 27.31
C GLU A 235 -0.42 -3.48 28.01
N HIS A 236 0.81 -2.96 28.07
CA HIS A 236 1.50 -1.70 27.72
C HIS A 236 2.99 -2.08 27.37
N SER A 237 4.04 -1.25 27.23
CA SER A 237 4.32 0.16 27.57
C SER A 237 5.31 0.84 26.59
N THR A 238 5.44 2.16 26.74
CA THR A 238 6.36 3.11 26.11
C THR A 238 7.82 3.04 26.62
N GLN A 239 8.83 3.30 25.78
CA GLN A 239 9.72 4.50 25.92
C GLN A 239 10.86 4.66 24.88
N THR A 240 10.81 5.82 24.22
CA THR A 240 11.90 6.76 23.89
C THR A 240 13.01 6.40 22.88
N ILE A 241 13.16 7.31 21.93
CA ILE A 241 14.03 7.29 20.75
C ILE A 241 15.34 8.03 21.01
N LEU A 242 16.45 7.54 20.42
CA LEU A 242 17.64 8.32 20.08
C LEU A 242 18.03 7.97 18.64
N GLU A 243 17.74 8.86 17.69
CA GLU A 243 18.06 8.66 16.28
C GLU A 243 19.55 8.87 16.01
N VAL A 244 20.18 7.84 15.47
CA VAL A 244 21.45 7.92 14.76
C VAL A 244 21.20 7.35 13.37
N GLN A 245 21.63 8.06 12.33
CA GLN A 245 21.56 7.59 10.94
C GLN A 245 22.23 6.22 10.81
N LYS A 246 21.43 5.16 10.83
CA LYS A 246 21.88 3.77 10.78
C LYS A 246 21.64 3.22 9.39
N SER A 247 22.64 2.52 8.84
CA SER A 247 22.44 1.51 7.82
C SER A 247 21.23 0.64 8.23
N PRO A 248 20.30 0.31 7.30
CA PRO A 248 19.02 -0.28 7.65
C PRO A 248 19.21 -1.45 8.60
N ASN A 249 18.60 -1.37 9.78
CA ASN A 249 18.78 -2.36 10.83
C ASN A 249 18.51 -3.76 10.25
N LYS A 250 19.27 -4.77 10.71
CA LYS A 250 19.23 -6.15 10.21
C LYS A 250 17.79 -6.68 10.11
N ASP A 251 16.95 -6.33 11.07
CA ASP A 251 15.53 -6.71 11.11
C ASP A 251 14.74 -6.16 9.91
N ALA A 252 15.01 -4.93 9.47
CA ALA A 252 14.38 -4.34 8.28
C ALA A 252 14.83 -5.03 6.98
N ILE A 253 16.09 -5.46 6.89
CA ILE A 253 16.60 -6.25 5.75
C ILE A 253 15.89 -7.61 5.70
N ILE A 254 15.74 -8.26 6.85
CA ILE A 254 15.05 -9.56 6.96
C ILE A 254 13.56 -9.45 6.63
N LEU A 255 12.85 -8.46 7.18
CA LEU A 255 11.44 -8.24 6.91
C LEU A 255 11.17 -7.96 5.43
N ASN A 256 12.02 -7.16 4.76
CA ASN A 256 11.96 -6.92 3.32
C ASN A 256 12.15 -8.21 2.50
N ILE A 257 13.13 -9.05 2.84
CA ILE A 257 13.35 -10.33 2.15
C ILE A 257 12.19 -11.31 2.37
N LEU A 258 11.67 -11.41 3.60
CA LEU A 258 10.53 -12.27 3.92
C LEU A 258 9.24 -11.80 3.24
N SER A 259 9.02 -10.48 3.15
CA SER A 259 7.93 -9.88 2.39
C SER A 259 7.98 -10.27 0.91
N LYS A 260 9.12 -10.01 0.23
CA LYS A 260 9.30 -10.38 -1.19
C LYS A 260 9.15 -11.87 -1.44
N LEU A 261 9.62 -12.71 -0.51
CA LEU A 261 9.42 -14.15 -0.54
C LEU A 261 7.93 -14.51 -0.44
N PHE A 262 7.18 -13.87 0.45
CA PHE A 262 5.75 -14.13 0.62
C PHE A 262 4.95 -13.65 -0.60
N ASP A 263 5.28 -12.51 -1.21
CA ASP A 263 4.69 -12.06 -2.49
C ASP A 263 5.00 -13.04 -3.66
N ALA A 264 6.22 -13.55 -3.72
CA ALA A 264 6.58 -14.60 -4.68
C ALA A 264 5.76 -15.90 -4.46
N LEU A 265 5.57 -16.33 -3.21
CA LEU A 265 4.80 -17.54 -2.86
C LEU A 265 3.27 -17.36 -3.00
N SER A 266 2.74 -16.16 -2.71
CA SER A 266 1.33 -15.78 -2.87
C SER A 266 0.91 -15.63 -4.34
N SER A 267 1.88 -15.56 -5.28
CA SER A 267 1.59 -15.24 -6.68
C SER A 267 0.64 -16.25 -7.33
N PRO A 268 -0.46 -15.80 -7.98
CA PRO A 268 -1.50 -16.71 -8.48
C PRO A 268 -0.96 -17.68 -9.54
N ASN A 269 -0.06 -17.19 -10.41
CA ASN A 269 0.70 -18.01 -11.35
C ASN A 269 2.08 -18.35 -10.77
N ARG A 270 2.40 -19.64 -10.68
CA ARG A 270 3.66 -20.15 -10.11
C ARG A 270 4.89 -19.75 -10.91
N GLU A 271 4.75 -19.55 -12.22
CA GLU A 271 5.84 -19.07 -13.08
C GLU A 271 6.16 -17.59 -12.83
N ILE A 272 5.14 -16.78 -12.50
CA ILE A 272 5.34 -15.40 -12.04
C ILE A 272 6.00 -15.40 -10.65
N GLY A 273 5.54 -16.27 -9.75
CA GLY A 273 6.12 -16.44 -8.42
C GLY A 273 7.61 -16.82 -8.46
N ILE A 274 8.00 -17.76 -9.33
CA ILE A 274 9.41 -18.14 -9.50
C ILE A 274 10.26 -16.98 -10.01
N ARG A 275 9.79 -16.21 -11.01
CA ARG A 275 10.53 -15.02 -11.50
C ARG A 275 10.75 -13.96 -10.41
N LYS A 276 9.75 -13.72 -9.56
CA LYS A 276 9.90 -12.85 -8.38
C LYS A 276 10.91 -13.42 -7.37
N PHE A 277 10.89 -14.74 -7.18
CA PHE A 277 11.83 -15.43 -6.27
C PHE A 277 13.28 -15.37 -6.77
N GLU A 278 13.51 -15.44 -8.08
CA GLU A 278 14.85 -15.33 -8.68
C GLU A 278 15.57 -14.02 -8.29
N GLU A 279 14.86 -12.91 -8.14
CA GLU A 279 15.43 -11.62 -7.70
C GLU A 279 16.00 -11.64 -6.28
N ILE A 280 15.49 -12.52 -5.40
CA ILE A 280 15.86 -12.62 -3.98
C ILE A 280 16.58 -13.92 -3.61
N ALA A 281 16.62 -14.91 -4.51
CA ALA A 281 17.30 -16.18 -4.32
C ALA A 281 18.83 -16.04 -4.41
N HIS A 282 19.54 -16.86 -3.64
CA HIS A 282 21.00 -17.00 -3.72
C HIS A 282 21.37 -17.97 -4.85
N GLN A 283 22.51 -17.75 -5.52
CA GLN A 283 22.96 -18.56 -6.68
C GLN A 283 23.10 -20.07 -6.39
N SER A 284 23.26 -20.46 -5.12
CA SER A 284 23.24 -21.86 -4.68
C SER A 284 21.90 -22.57 -4.85
N LEU A 285 20.83 -21.86 -5.22
CA LEU A 285 19.51 -22.41 -5.53
C LEU A 285 19.25 -22.54 -7.03
N PHE A 286 20.24 -22.22 -7.87
CA PHE A 286 20.12 -22.23 -9.33
C PHE A 286 20.85 -23.43 -9.95
N GLN A 287 20.31 -23.93 -11.05
CA GLN A 287 20.95 -24.88 -11.95
C GLN A 287 20.73 -24.39 -13.40
N ASN A 288 21.82 -24.32 -14.19
CA ASN A 288 21.78 -23.85 -15.58
C ASN A 288 21.12 -22.46 -15.78
N GLY A 289 21.27 -21.55 -14.82
CA GLY A 289 20.75 -20.17 -14.88
C GLY A 289 19.27 -20.00 -14.52
N GLN A 290 18.60 -21.06 -14.06
CA GLN A 290 17.22 -21.02 -13.54
C GLN A 290 17.17 -21.63 -12.14
N ILE A 291 16.10 -21.41 -11.38
CA ILE A 291 15.90 -22.11 -10.10
C ILE A 291 15.96 -23.63 -10.31
N ASP A 292 16.75 -24.32 -9.48
CA ASP A 292 16.91 -25.78 -9.49
C ASP A 292 15.53 -26.47 -9.51
N PRO A 293 15.22 -27.34 -10.50
CA PRO A 293 13.89 -27.95 -10.62
C PRO A 293 13.46 -28.79 -9.42
N ALA A 294 14.42 -29.41 -8.71
CA ALA A 294 14.15 -30.16 -7.50
C ALA A 294 13.91 -29.23 -6.30
N PHE A 295 14.62 -28.09 -6.20
CA PHE A 295 14.30 -27.06 -5.21
C PHE A 295 12.93 -26.44 -5.46
N ARG A 296 12.61 -26.09 -6.72
CA ARG A 296 11.29 -25.56 -7.11
C ARG A 296 10.18 -26.49 -6.66
N LYS A 297 10.23 -27.76 -7.09
CA LYS A 297 9.19 -28.76 -6.81
C LYS A 297 9.05 -29.09 -5.32
N ASN A 298 10.16 -29.28 -4.60
CA ASN A 298 10.15 -29.83 -3.25
C ASN A 298 10.16 -28.76 -2.14
N CYS A 299 10.54 -27.52 -2.45
CA CYS A 299 10.60 -26.42 -1.48
C CYS A 299 9.66 -25.27 -1.86
N PHE A 300 9.79 -24.70 -3.06
CA PHE A 300 9.02 -23.51 -3.45
C PHE A 300 7.52 -23.80 -3.65
N ASP A 301 7.17 -24.78 -4.48
CA ASP A 301 5.77 -25.13 -4.77
C ASP A 301 5.03 -25.66 -3.53
N VAL A 302 5.76 -26.37 -2.66
CA VAL A 302 5.28 -26.85 -1.36
C VAL A 302 4.99 -25.67 -0.41
N ALA A 303 5.93 -24.73 -0.29
CA ALA A 303 5.77 -23.53 0.52
C ALA A 303 4.61 -22.65 0.03
N ALA A 304 4.46 -22.48 -1.30
CA ALA A 304 3.37 -21.72 -1.90
C ALA A 304 2.00 -22.34 -1.61
N THR A 305 1.90 -23.67 -1.60
CA THR A 305 0.66 -24.39 -1.26
C THR A 305 0.32 -24.30 0.23
N ARG A 306 1.33 -24.16 1.10
CA ARG A 306 1.18 -24.11 2.57
C ARG A 306 1.20 -22.70 3.17
N LEU A 307 1.33 -21.68 2.35
CA LEU A 307 1.55 -20.30 2.80
C LEU A 307 0.44 -19.80 3.74
N ASN A 308 -0.80 -20.26 3.52
CA ASN A 308 -1.96 -19.93 4.35
C ASN A 308 -1.84 -20.38 5.82
N LEU A 309 -0.95 -21.35 6.13
CA LEU A 309 -0.68 -21.85 7.49
C LEU A 309 0.22 -20.91 8.30
N TYR A 310 0.90 -19.96 7.64
CA TYR A 310 1.83 -19.00 8.24
C TYR A 310 1.15 -17.65 8.49
N LYS A 311 1.58 -16.93 9.53
CA LYS A 311 1.11 -15.56 9.75
C LYS A 311 1.52 -14.66 8.58
N GLN A 312 0.64 -13.72 8.25
CA GLN A 312 0.84 -12.70 7.23
C GLN A 312 0.46 -11.36 7.89
N PRO A 313 1.36 -10.35 7.93
CA PRO A 313 2.75 -10.37 7.46
C PRO A 313 3.62 -11.42 8.17
N ALA A 314 4.75 -11.78 7.55
CA ALA A 314 5.62 -12.86 8.02
C ALA A 314 6.32 -12.50 9.35
N GLU A 315 5.89 -13.13 10.45
CA GLU A 315 6.44 -12.92 11.79
C GLU A 315 7.57 -13.94 12.09
N VAL A 316 8.72 -13.44 12.55
CA VAL A 316 9.85 -14.28 12.98
C VAL A 316 9.74 -14.58 14.47
N THR A 317 9.62 -15.86 14.82
CA THR A 317 9.52 -16.33 16.22
C THR A 317 10.88 -16.64 16.85
N ARG A 318 11.89 -16.98 16.03
CA ARG A 318 13.26 -17.29 16.44
C ARG A 318 14.20 -17.14 15.24
N SER A 319 15.41 -16.69 15.48
CA SER A 319 16.53 -16.80 14.53
C SER A 319 17.67 -17.61 15.13
N GLU A 320 18.50 -18.21 14.27
CA GLU A 320 19.75 -18.86 14.66
C GLU A 320 20.82 -18.68 13.57
N ILE A 321 22.04 -18.30 13.97
CA ILE A 321 23.19 -18.25 13.06
C ILE A 321 23.66 -19.68 12.85
N THR A 322 23.82 -20.09 11.58
CA THR A 322 24.30 -21.43 11.26
C THR A 322 25.83 -21.45 11.23
N SER A 323 26.43 -22.64 11.26
CA SER A 323 27.89 -22.82 11.07
C SER A 323 28.37 -22.56 9.64
N ARG A 324 27.48 -22.21 8.70
CA ARG A 324 27.80 -22.02 7.29
C ARG A 324 28.25 -20.57 7.02
N THR A 325 29.55 -20.42 6.83
CA THR A 325 30.22 -19.16 6.49
C THR A 325 30.49 -18.98 4.98
N ARG A 326 30.22 -20.00 4.17
CA ARG A 326 30.43 -20.01 2.71
C ARG A 326 29.30 -20.72 2.00
N LEU A 327 28.82 -20.18 0.88
CA LEU A 327 27.69 -20.73 0.13
C LEU A 327 27.92 -20.59 -1.38
N GLY A 328 27.58 -21.62 -2.16
CA GLY A 328 27.82 -21.66 -3.61
C GLY A 328 28.34 -23.02 -4.09
N LEU A 329 28.65 -23.10 -5.38
CA LEU A 329 29.14 -24.32 -6.03
C LEU A 329 30.63 -24.57 -5.72
N ARG A 330 31.15 -25.74 -6.10
CA ARG A 330 32.54 -26.13 -5.83
C ARG A 330 33.50 -25.34 -6.75
N GLY A 331 34.06 -24.25 -6.23
CA GLY A 331 35.00 -23.37 -6.92
C GLY A 331 34.54 -21.91 -6.95
N ASP A 332 33.24 -21.68 -6.75
CA ASP A 332 32.59 -20.37 -6.76
C ASP A 332 31.69 -20.27 -5.52
N LYS A 333 32.32 -20.04 -4.36
CA LYS A 333 31.65 -19.90 -3.06
C LYS A 333 31.76 -18.46 -2.59
N GLU A 334 30.64 -17.83 -2.32
CA GLU A 334 30.59 -16.53 -1.68
C GLU A 334 30.87 -16.69 -0.17
N GLU A 335 31.71 -15.80 0.39
CA GLU A 335 31.95 -15.67 1.83
C GLU A 335 30.82 -14.88 2.49
N GLY A 336 30.39 -15.26 3.70
CA GLY A 336 29.30 -14.58 4.40
C GLY A 336 28.86 -15.31 5.66
N ARG A 337 27.57 -15.18 6.00
CA ARG A 337 26.91 -15.96 7.06
C ARG A 337 25.51 -16.39 6.63
N GLU A 338 25.18 -17.67 6.78
CA GLU A 338 23.79 -18.15 6.65
C GLU A 338 23.11 -18.14 8.03
N GLU A 339 21.94 -17.53 8.10
CA GLU A 339 21.08 -17.51 9.27
C GLU A 339 19.72 -18.10 8.95
N LYS A 340 19.12 -18.79 9.93
CA LYS A 340 17.82 -19.47 9.80
C LYS A 340 16.77 -18.76 10.64
N TYR A 341 15.63 -18.45 10.04
CA TYR A 341 14.53 -17.68 10.61
C TYR A 341 13.28 -18.55 10.66
N VAL A 342 12.75 -18.79 11.86
CA VAL A 342 11.56 -19.63 12.11
C VAL A 342 10.31 -18.77 12.03
N ILE A 343 9.43 -19.08 11.08
CA ILE A 343 8.25 -18.26 10.77
C ILE A 343 7.04 -18.70 11.61
N ALA A 344 6.29 -17.74 12.13
CA ALA A 344 5.10 -17.99 12.92
C ALA A 344 3.98 -18.65 12.09
N ARG A 345 3.30 -19.63 12.68
CA ARG A 345 2.07 -20.22 12.14
C ARG A 345 0.84 -19.52 12.73
N LYS A 346 -0.29 -19.56 12.02
CA LYS A 346 -1.54 -18.94 12.51
C LYS A 346 -2.10 -19.62 13.76
N GLU A 347 -1.88 -20.93 13.88
CA GLU A 347 -2.34 -21.76 15.00
C GLU A 347 -1.18 -22.55 15.64
N GLN A 348 -1.33 -22.95 16.90
CA GLN A 348 -0.42 -23.89 17.57
C GLN A 348 -0.65 -25.36 17.13
N LEU A 349 -0.77 -25.58 15.82
CA LEU A 349 -0.80 -26.93 15.25
C LEU A 349 0.58 -27.59 15.44
N GLY A 350 0.59 -28.70 16.19
CA GLY A 350 1.78 -29.50 16.44
C GLY A 350 2.49 -29.93 15.15
N GLY A 351 3.82 -29.84 15.15
CA GLY A 351 4.66 -30.16 14.00
C GLY A 351 5.93 -29.32 13.95
N PHE A 352 6.81 -29.61 12.99
CA PHE A 352 8.01 -28.80 12.77
C PHE A 352 7.64 -27.40 12.29
N LYS A 353 8.20 -26.38 12.94
CA LYS A 353 7.99 -24.97 12.56
C LYS A 353 8.75 -24.67 11.25
N GLY A 354 8.03 -24.11 10.26
CA GLY A 354 8.62 -23.68 9.01
C GLY A 354 9.72 -22.63 9.19
N HIS A 355 10.69 -22.63 8.30
CA HIS A 355 11.82 -21.71 8.35
C HIS A 355 12.33 -21.30 6.97
N VAL A 356 12.91 -20.11 6.93
CA VAL A 356 13.62 -19.54 5.78
C VAL A 356 15.09 -19.40 6.17
N ARG A 357 16.00 -19.72 5.25
CA ARG A 357 17.44 -19.46 5.42
C ARG A 357 17.84 -18.30 4.54
N ILE A 358 18.58 -17.37 5.12
CA ILE A 358 19.00 -16.13 4.48
C ILE A 358 20.52 -16.01 4.65
N PHE A 359 21.20 -15.85 3.52
CA PHE A 359 22.64 -15.63 3.45
C PHE A 359 22.94 -14.14 3.38
N PHE A 360 23.87 -13.69 4.21
CA PHE A 360 24.40 -12.33 4.23
C PHE A 360 25.85 -12.36 3.72
N PRO A 361 26.12 -11.86 2.50
CA PRO A 361 27.47 -11.74 1.97
C PRO A 361 28.41 -10.90 2.84
N ALA A 362 29.66 -11.35 3.00
CA ALA A 362 30.70 -10.62 3.74
C ALA A 362 31.16 -9.34 3.00
N ASN A 363 30.96 -9.28 1.68
CA ASN A 363 31.28 -8.14 0.82
C ASN A 363 30.28 -6.97 0.95
N GLY A 364 29.22 -7.10 1.77
CA GLY A 364 28.20 -6.07 1.96
C GLY A 364 27.08 -6.05 0.90
N SER A 365 27.08 -6.99 -0.04
CA SER A 365 25.99 -7.16 -1.01
C SER A 365 24.66 -7.52 -0.33
N SER A 366 23.56 -7.28 -1.03
CA SER A 366 22.22 -7.57 -0.51
C SER A 366 22.07 -9.03 -0.08
N ALA A 367 21.49 -9.26 1.10
CA ALA A 367 21.19 -10.60 1.58
C ALA A 367 20.19 -11.32 0.66
N LYS A 368 20.27 -12.65 0.62
CA LYS A 368 19.52 -13.52 -0.32
C LYS A 368 18.96 -14.75 0.39
N VAL A 369 17.83 -15.26 -0.09
CA VAL A 369 17.26 -16.54 0.39
C VAL A 369 18.14 -17.70 -0.08
N SER A 370 18.70 -18.45 0.86
CA SER A 370 19.55 -19.63 0.61
C SER A 370 18.87 -20.97 0.88
N GLY A 371 17.62 -20.95 1.36
CA GLY A 371 16.82 -22.16 1.53
C GLY A 371 15.44 -21.86 2.10
N LEU A 372 14.49 -22.75 1.82
CA LEU A 372 13.07 -22.58 2.13
C LEU A 372 12.47 -23.91 2.60
N ASN A 373 11.71 -23.88 3.70
CA ASN A 373 10.94 -25.03 4.17
C ASN A 373 9.72 -24.52 4.96
N LEU A 374 8.56 -24.45 4.31
CA LEU A 374 7.27 -24.01 4.89
C LEU A 374 6.21 -25.11 4.71
#